data_AF-A0A838EZZ9-F1
#
_entry.id   AF-A0A838EZZ9-F1
#
_cell.length_a   1.000
_cell.length_b   1.000
_cell.length_c   1.000
_cell.angle_alpha   90.00
_cell.angle_beta   90.00
_cell.angle_gamma   90.00
#
_symmetry.space_group_name_H-M   'P 1'
#
loop_
_entity.id
_entity.type
_entity.pdbx_description
1 polymer ?
#
loop_
_entity_poly.entity_id
_entity_poly.type
_entity_poly.pdbx_seq_one_letter_code
_entity_poly.pdbx_strand_id
1 'polypeptide(L)'
;MNLDAKAPSGELKDKWTKHKFESKLVNPANKRKFTVIVVGTGLAGGSAAATLAELGYNVLSFCIQDSPRRAHSIAAQGGINAAKNYPNDGDSVKRLFYDTIKGGDYRAREANVYRLAEVSNNIIDQMVSQGVPFAREYGGYLDNRSFGGSQVSRTFYARGQTGQQLLLGAYSGMMKMVSKGKIKMFNRREMMDLVTVNGKARGIIVRNLVTGELEKYAADAVLLCTGGYGNVYFLSTNAMTSNASAAWRCYKRGAAFANPCFTQIHPTCIPVHGDYQSKLTLMSESLRNDGRVWVPKKQGDTRKP
;
A
#
# COMPACT_ATOMS: atom_id res chain seq x y z
N MET A 1 -11.80 19.79 16.47
CA MET A 1 -11.97 18.72 15.47
C MET A 1 -12.51 17.49 16.17
N ASN A 2 -13.69 16.98 15.80
CA ASN A 2 -14.18 15.73 16.37
C ASN A 2 -13.46 14.56 15.69
N LEU A 3 -12.62 13.82 16.42
CA LEU A 3 -11.82 12.71 15.90
C LEU A 3 -12.66 11.42 15.92
N ASP A 4 -13.68 11.38 15.08
CA ASP A 4 -14.49 10.17 14.88
C ASP A 4 -13.82 9.26 13.84
N ALA A 5 -13.41 8.06 14.29
CA ALA A 5 -12.79 7.06 13.43
C ALA A 5 -13.75 6.43 12.41
N LYS A 6 -15.07 6.60 12.60
CA LYS A 6 -16.14 5.97 11.81
C LYS A 6 -15.95 4.45 11.66
N ALA A 7 -15.42 3.82 12.71
CA ALA A 7 -15.29 2.37 12.75
C ALA A 7 -16.70 1.74 12.84
N PRO A 8 -16.95 0.59 12.19
CA PRO A 8 -18.26 -0.03 12.27
C PRO A 8 -18.61 -0.47 13.70
N SER A 9 -19.90 -0.59 14.00
CA SER A 9 -20.40 -1.03 15.32
C SER A 9 -20.28 -2.55 15.52
N GLY A 10 -20.50 -3.03 16.75
CA GLY A 10 -20.53 -4.46 17.09
C GLY A 10 -19.19 -5.05 17.55
N GLU A 11 -19.20 -6.34 17.90
CA GLU A 11 -18.01 -7.09 18.34
C GLU A 11 -16.93 -7.13 17.25
N LEU A 12 -15.66 -7.15 17.66
CA LEU A 12 -14.53 -7.08 16.74
C LEU A 12 -14.59 -8.12 15.61
N LYS A 13 -14.94 -9.37 15.97
CA LYS A 13 -15.01 -10.51 15.03
C LYS A 13 -16.08 -10.35 13.95
N ASP A 14 -17.21 -9.71 14.28
CA ASP A 14 -18.37 -9.59 13.40
C ASP A 14 -18.50 -8.19 12.78
N LYS A 15 -17.71 -7.23 13.28
CA LYS A 15 -17.78 -5.80 12.96
C LYS A 15 -17.86 -5.54 11.45
N TRP A 16 -16.98 -6.15 10.66
CA TRP A 16 -16.93 -5.94 9.21
C TRP A 16 -17.91 -6.79 8.42
N THR A 17 -18.30 -7.94 8.95
CA THR A 17 -19.38 -8.74 8.37
C THR A 17 -20.70 -8.01 8.48
N LYS A 18 -21.02 -7.49 9.67
CA LYS A 18 -22.17 -6.62 9.93
C LYS A 18 -22.13 -5.36 9.04
N HIS A 19 -20.98 -4.69 8.97
CA HIS A 19 -20.83 -3.50 8.13
C HIS A 19 -21.15 -3.75 6.65
N LYS A 20 -20.68 -4.87 6.08
CA LYS A 20 -20.98 -5.23 4.68
C LYS A 20 -22.48 -5.41 4.46
N PHE A 21 -23.18 -6.02 5.41
CA PHE A 21 -24.62 -6.26 5.33
C PHE A 21 -25.43 -4.97 5.44
N GLU A 22 -25.06 -4.09 6.36
CA GLU A 22 -25.79 -2.82 6.63
C GLU A 22 -25.45 -1.70 5.64
N SER A 23 -24.38 -1.86 4.85
CA SER A 23 -23.94 -0.84 3.91
C SER A 23 -24.96 -0.61 2.79
N LYS A 24 -25.29 0.66 2.54
CA LYS A 24 -26.13 1.04 1.40
C LYS A 24 -25.37 0.74 0.10
N LEU A 25 -25.95 -0.13 -0.73
CA LEU A 25 -25.36 -0.53 -2.00
C LEU A 25 -25.80 0.39 -3.14
N VAL A 26 -24.88 0.64 -4.07
CA VAL A 26 -25.21 1.23 -5.36
C VAL A 26 -25.50 0.10 -6.33
N ASN A 27 -26.70 0.09 -6.93
CA ASN A 27 -27.08 -0.87 -7.95
C ASN A 27 -26.01 -0.90 -9.08
N PRO A 28 -25.56 -2.08 -9.56
CA PRO A 28 -24.58 -2.20 -10.64
C PRO A 28 -24.84 -1.30 -11.86
N ALA A 29 -26.09 -1.19 -12.31
CA ALA A 29 -26.46 -0.35 -13.45
C ALA A 29 -26.29 1.16 -13.21
N ASN A 30 -26.34 1.59 -11.94
CA ASN A 30 -26.18 2.98 -11.53
C ASN A 30 -24.71 3.36 -11.29
N LYS A 31 -23.79 2.41 -11.10
CA LYS A 31 -22.38 2.71 -10.80
C LYS A 31 -21.70 3.53 -11.91
N ARG A 32 -22.08 3.31 -13.17
CA ARG A 32 -21.59 4.07 -14.34
C ARG A 32 -21.94 5.56 -14.33
N LYS A 33 -22.84 6.00 -13.46
CA LYS A 33 -23.20 7.42 -13.30
C LYS A 33 -22.21 8.17 -12.42
N PHE A 34 -21.37 7.46 -11.67
CA PHE A 34 -20.44 8.06 -10.73
C PHE A 34 -19.01 8.00 -11.25
N THR A 35 -18.26 9.06 -10.97
CA THR A 35 -16.84 9.19 -11.31
C THR A 35 -16.00 9.21 -10.05
N VAL A 36 -14.91 8.43 -10.04
CA VAL A 36 -13.97 8.35 -8.94
C VAL A 36 -12.58 8.76 -9.42
N ILE A 37 -11.94 9.66 -8.70
CA ILE A 37 -10.54 10.02 -8.92
C ILE A 37 -9.66 9.15 -8.02
N VAL A 38 -8.60 8.58 -8.58
CA VAL A 38 -7.56 7.86 -7.84
C VAL A 38 -6.23 8.56 -8.10
N VAL A 39 -5.59 9.06 -7.04
CA VAL A 39 -4.30 9.76 -7.12
C VAL A 39 -3.20 8.83 -6.62
N GLY A 40 -2.33 8.40 -7.52
CA GLY A 40 -1.25 7.45 -7.28
C GLY A 40 -1.59 6.05 -7.79
N THR A 41 -0.59 5.37 -8.34
CA THR A 41 -0.74 4.04 -8.99
C THR A 41 0.21 2.99 -8.43
N GLY A 42 0.61 3.13 -7.17
CA GLY A 42 1.20 2.01 -6.42
C GLY A 42 0.18 0.89 -6.20
N LEU A 43 0.54 -0.13 -5.41
CA LEU A 43 -0.35 -1.27 -5.14
C LEU A 43 -1.76 -0.84 -4.71
N ALA A 44 -1.86 0.09 -3.76
CA ALA A 44 -3.15 0.59 -3.29
C ALA A 44 -3.98 1.24 -4.40
N GLY A 45 -3.39 2.17 -5.16
CA GLY A 45 -4.10 2.94 -6.17
C GLY A 45 -4.41 2.13 -7.44
N GLY A 46 -3.45 1.33 -7.91
CA GLY A 46 -3.64 0.44 -9.05
C GLY A 46 -4.72 -0.61 -8.79
N SER A 47 -4.69 -1.27 -7.62
CA SER A 47 -5.71 -2.22 -7.21
C SER A 47 -7.08 -1.55 -7.01
N ALA A 48 -7.13 -0.39 -6.33
CA ALA A 48 -8.38 0.34 -6.14
C ALA A 48 -9.01 0.79 -7.47
N ALA A 49 -8.20 1.34 -8.38
CA ALA A 49 -8.66 1.77 -9.70
C ALA A 49 -9.20 0.60 -10.53
N ALA A 50 -8.48 -0.53 -10.54
CA ALA A 50 -8.92 -1.75 -11.22
C ALA A 50 -10.24 -2.27 -10.65
N THR A 51 -10.33 -2.47 -9.33
CA THR A 51 -11.53 -3.02 -8.67
C THR A 51 -12.74 -2.09 -8.81
N LEU A 52 -12.58 -0.77 -8.65
CA LEU A 52 -13.68 0.18 -8.83
C LEU A 52 -14.18 0.21 -10.28
N ALA A 53 -13.26 0.17 -11.24
CA ALA A 53 -13.61 0.11 -12.65
C ALA A 53 -14.33 -1.22 -13.00
N GLU A 54 -13.87 -2.36 -12.46
CA GLU A 54 -14.51 -3.67 -12.64
C GLU A 54 -15.92 -3.70 -12.04
N LEU A 55 -16.15 -2.99 -10.93
CA LEU A 55 -17.48 -2.81 -10.36
C LEU A 55 -18.40 -1.96 -11.26
N GLY A 56 -17.86 -1.18 -12.20
CA GLY A 56 -18.63 -0.40 -13.18
C GLY A 56 -18.56 1.12 -13.02
N TYR A 57 -17.74 1.65 -12.09
CA TYR A 57 -17.52 3.08 -11.95
C TYR A 57 -16.64 3.65 -13.07
N ASN A 58 -16.77 4.95 -13.37
CA ASN A 58 -15.81 5.65 -14.23
C ASN A 58 -14.64 6.09 -13.36
N VAL A 59 -13.41 5.76 -13.75
CA VAL A 59 -12.23 6.06 -12.94
C VAL A 59 -11.28 6.99 -13.71
N LEU A 60 -10.86 8.06 -13.06
CA LEU A 60 -9.77 8.93 -13.52
C LEU A 60 -8.55 8.64 -12.64
N SER A 61 -7.51 8.04 -13.20
CA SER A 61 -6.32 7.62 -12.46
C SER A 61 -5.12 8.51 -12.81
N PHE A 62 -4.44 9.03 -11.79
CA PHE A 62 -3.37 10.02 -11.93
C PHE A 62 -2.06 9.50 -11.32
N CYS A 63 -0.94 9.75 -11.99
CA CYS A 63 0.38 9.53 -11.38
C CYS A 63 1.41 10.56 -11.83
N ILE A 64 2.38 10.84 -10.95
CA ILE A 64 3.51 11.74 -11.21
C ILE A 64 4.52 11.07 -12.15
N GLN A 65 4.60 9.74 -12.09
CA GLN A 65 5.50 8.95 -12.90
C GLN A 65 5.09 9.00 -14.39
N ASP A 66 6.04 8.75 -15.27
CA ASP A 66 5.84 8.53 -16.70
C ASP A 66 5.06 7.25 -17.00
N SER A 67 5.16 6.26 -16.12
CA SER A 67 4.42 5.01 -16.19
C SER A 67 3.92 4.60 -14.82
N PRO A 68 2.67 4.09 -14.71
CA PRO A 68 2.14 3.64 -13.42
C PRO A 68 2.90 2.47 -12.81
N ARG A 69 3.66 1.71 -13.61
CA ARG A 69 4.51 0.62 -13.14
C ARG A 69 5.70 1.10 -12.29
N ARG A 70 6.00 2.40 -12.29
CA ARG A 70 7.18 2.96 -11.60
C ARG A 70 6.89 3.51 -10.21
N ALA A 71 5.71 3.21 -9.66
CA ALA A 71 5.40 3.55 -8.27
C ALA A 71 6.33 2.79 -7.30
N HIS A 72 6.61 3.38 -6.14
CA HIS A 72 7.61 2.85 -5.20
C HIS A 72 7.32 1.41 -4.72
N SER A 73 6.07 0.96 -4.78
CA SER A 73 5.70 -0.44 -4.49
C SER A 73 6.53 -1.48 -5.24
N ILE A 74 7.05 -1.14 -6.43
CA ILE A 74 7.93 -2.03 -7.22
C ILE A 74 9.21 -2.42 -6.47
N ALA A 75 9.66 -1.60 -5.52
CA ALA A 75 10.92 -1.78 -4.81
C ALA A 75 10.81 -2.68 -3.57
N ALA A 76 9.61 -3.12 -3.17
CA ALA A 76 9.46 -4.02 -2.04
C ALA A 76 10.01 -5.42 -2.37
N GLN A 77 10.73 -6.02 -1.43
CA GLN A 77 11.47 -7.28 -1.66
C GLN A 77 10.90 -8.43 -0.83
N GLY A 78 10.79 -8.22 0.49
CA GLY A 78 10.61 -9.28 1.50
C GLY A 78 9.37 -10.15 1.33
N GLY A 79 8.20 -9.58 1.05
CA GLY A 79 7.00 -10.38 0.84
C GLY A 79 5.72 -9.67 1.26
N ILE A 80 4.63 -10.45 1.37
CA ILE A 80 3.33 -10.04 1.87
C ILE A 80 2.84 -11.06 2.91
N ASN A 81 2.41 -10.58 4.08
CA ASN A 81 1.87 -11.45 5.12
C ASN A 81 0.40 -11.76 4.89
N ALA A 82 0.01 -13.02 5.06
CA ALA A 82 -1.39 -13.41 5.12
C ALA A 82 -1.59 -14.62 6.03
N ALA A 83 -2.73 -14.68 6.71
CA ALA A 83 -3.11 -15.74 7.64
C ALA A 83 -3.50 -17.07 6.95
N LYS A 84 -2.83 -17.43 5.85
CA LYS A 84 -3.15 -18.60 5.02
C LYS A 84 -2.16 -19.72 5.32
N ASN A 85 -2.63 -20.69 6.09
CA ASN A 85 -1.80 -21.73 6.70
C ASN A 85 -1.55 -22.92 5.76
N TYR A 86 -0.72 -22.75 4.73
CA TYR A 86 -0.23 -23.88 3.92
C TYR A 86 0.74 -24.81 4.68
N PRO A 87 1.68 -24.29 5.50
CA PRO A 87 2.63 -25.12 6.24
C PRO A 87 2.02 -25.94 7.40
N ASN A 88 0.74 -25.72 7.72
CA ASN A 88 0.05 -26.30 8.88
C ASN A 88 0.72 -26.00 10.23
N ASP A 89 1.31 -24.82 10.41
CA ASP A 89 2.00 -24.37 11.64
C ASP A 89 1.07 -23.71 12.67
N GLY A 90 -0.24 -23.78 12.43
CA GLY A 90 -1.28 -23.26 13.31
C GLY A 90 -1.58 -21.77 13.09
N ASP A 91 -1.22 -21.20 11.93
CA ASP A 91 -1.57 -19.82 11.60
C ASP A 91 -3.09 -19.59 11.54
N SER A 92 -3.51 -18.38 11.91
CA SER A 92 -4.91 -17.97 11.90
C SER A 92 -5.06 -16.46 11.83
N VAL A 93 -6.25 -15.99 11.44
CA VAL A 93 -6.62 -14.57 11.45
C VAL A 93 -6.32 -13.93 12.81
N LYS A 94 -6.64 -14.63 13.91
CA LYS A 94 -6.40 -14.14 15.27
C LYS A 94 -4.91 -13.96 15.58
N ARG A 95 -4.05 -14.85 15.10
CA ARG A 95 -2.58 -14.72 15.29
C ARG A 95 -2.03 -13.54 14.51
N LEU A 96 -2.38 -13.41 13.22
CA LEU A 96 -1.95 -12.26 12.41
C LEU A 96 -2.46 -10.94 13.01
N PHE A 97 -3.70 -10.90 13.49
CA PHE A 97 -4.25 -9.76 14.22
C PHE A 97 -3.41 -9.44 15.47
N TYR A 98 -3.16 -10.43 16.33
CA TYR A 98 -2.41 -10.25 17.58
C TYR A 98 -0.99 -9.75 17.33
N ASP A 99 -0.26 -10.37 16.40
CA ASP A 99 1.11 -9.97 16.06
C ASP A 99 1.15 -8.53 15.51
N THR A 100 0.14 -8.14 14.73
CA THR A 100 0.04 -6.77 14.19
C THR A 100 -0.28 -5.73 15.27
N ILE A 101 -1.16 -6.06 16.23
CA ILE A 101 -1.45 -5.17 17.36
C ILE A 101 -0.23 -5.00 18.26
N LYS A 102 0.42 -6.11 18.62
CA LYS A 102 1.64 -6.09 19.42
C LYS A 102 2.78 -5.35 18.70
N GLY A 103 2.99 -5.62 17.41
CA GLY A 103 4.01 -4.95 16.60
C GLY A 103 3.74 -3.46 16.38
N GLY A 104 2.46 -3.05 16.40
CA GLY A 104 2.05 -1.65 16.42
C GLY A 104 2.12 -0.99 17.80
N ASP A 105 2.74 -1.65 18.79
CA ASP A 105 2.83 -1.22 20.18
C ASP A 105 1.47 -0.76 20.73
N TYR A 106 0.43 -1.55 20.45
CA TYR A 106 -0.96 -1.36 20.86
C TYR A 106 -1.60 -0.02 20.44
N ARG A 107 -1.00 0.70 19.49
CA ARG A 107 -1.52 1.99 18.97
C ARG A 107 -2.32 1.87 17.68
N ALA A 108 -2.30 0.69 17.06
CA ALA A 108 -3.05 0.43 15.85
C ALA A 108 -4.57 0.32 16.13
N ARG A 109 -5.39 0.74 15.17
CA ARG A 109 -6.85 0.63 15.30
C ARG A 109 -7.29 -0.82 15.12
N GLU A 110 -7.72 -1.45 16.21
CA GLU A 110 -8.08 -2.88 16.25
C GLU A 110 -9.08 -3.28 15.18
N ALA A 111 -10.13 -2.49 14.97
CA ALA A 111 -11.11 -2.74 13.93
C ALA A 111 -10.46 -2.90 12.54
N ASN A 112 -9.52 -2.03 12.18
CA ASN A 112 -8.89 -2.05 10.87
C ASN A 112 -7.84 -3.17 10.75
N VAL A 113 -7.12 -3.44 11.84
CA VAL A 113 -6.13 -4.53 11.89
C VAL A 113 -6.81 -5.88 11.76
N TYR A 114 -7.96 -6.07 12.43
CA TYR A 114 -8.74 -7.30 12.31
C TYR A 114 -9.22 -7.50 10.88
N ARG A 115 -9.72 -6.43 10.23
CA ARG A 115 -10.12 -6.48 8.82
C ARG A 115 -8.98 -6.86 7.90
N LEU A 116 -7.79 -6.30 8.13
CA LEU A 116 -6.60 -6.62 7.36
C LEU A 116 -6.30 -8.12 7.46
N ALA A 117 -6.33 -8.68 8.66
CA ALA A 117 -6.07 -10.09 8.89
C ALA A 117 -7.15 -11.00 8.26
N GLU A 118 -8.43 -10.63 8.32
CA GLU A 118 -9.51 -11.39 7.66
C GLU A 118 -9.38 -11.40 6.13
N VAL A 119 -9.01 -10.26 5.55
CA VAL A 119 -9.00 -10.08 4.09
C VAL A 119 -7.71 -10.60 3.47
N SER A 120 -6.63 -10.74 4.25
CA SER A 120 -5.31 -11.12 3.72
C SER A 120 -5.32 -12.38 2.87
N ASN A 121 -6.12 -13.38 3.25
CA ASN A 121 -6.18 -14.66 2.53
C ASN A 121 -6.77 -14.48 1.13
N ASN A 122 -7.86 -13.71 1.01
CA ASN A 122 -8.46 -13.37 -0.27
C ASN A 122 -7.52 -12.53 -1.15
N ILE A 123 -6.65 -11.71 -0.54
CA ILE A 123 -5.65 -10.94 -1.29
C ILE A 123 -4.60 -11.86 -1.90
N ILE A 124 -4.14 -12.90 -1.19
CA ILE A 124 -3.24 -13.91 -1.79
C ILE A 124 -3.92 -14.58 -2.98
N ASP A 125 -5.19 -14.99 -2.83
CA ASP A 125 -5.94 -15.64 -3.91
C ASP A 125 -6.16 -14.72 -5.11
N GLN A 126 -6.43 -13.44 -4.85
CA GLN A 126 -6.52 -12.43 -5.90
C GLN A 126 -5.18 -12.27 -6.65
N MET A 127 -4.07 -12.21 -5.93
CA MET A 127 -2.74 -12.05 -6.54
C MET A 127 -2.34 -13.28 -7.35
N VAL A 128 -2.63 -14.49 -6.86
CA VAL A 128 -2.44 -15.74 -7.62
C VAL A 128 -3.28 -15.73 -8.90
N SER A 129 -4.56 -15.35 -8.82
CA SER A 129 -5.43 -15.30 -10.00
C SER A 129 -5.04 -14.21 -11.00
N GLN A 130 -4.34 -13.16 -10.55
CA GLN A 130 -3.70 -12.15 -11.41
C GLN A 130 -2.36 -12.61 -12.01
N GLY A 131 -1.93 -13.84 -11.73
CA GLY A 131 -0.70 -14.42 -12.28
C GLY A 131 0.57 -13.99 -11.55
N VAL A 132 0.47 -13.50 -10.31
CA VAL A 132 1.66 -13.19 -9.50
C VAL A 132 2.42 -14.50 -9.22
N PRO A 133 3.69 -14.62 -9.64
CA PRO A 133 4.48 -15.84 -9.50
C PRO A 133 5.06 -15.95 -8.09
N PHE A 134 4.21 -16.24 -7.11
CA PHE A 134 4.67 -16.61 -5.77
C PHE A 134 5.52 -17.87 -5.82
N ALA A 135 6.48 -17.96 -4.91
CA ALA A 135 7.28 -19.15 -4.66
C ALA A 135 6.35 -20.32 -4.33
N ARG A 136 6.77 -21.51 -4.76
CA ARG A 136 6.04 -22.76 -4.54
C ARG A 136 6.96 -23.82 -4.00
N GLU A 137 6.42 -24.65 -3.13
CA GLU A 137 7.08 -25.87 -2.69
C GLU A 137 6.93 -26.98 -3.76
N TYR A 138 7.58 -28.12 -3.57
CA TYR A 138 7.67 -29.17 -4.58
C TYR A 138 6.30 -29.73 -5.02
N GLY A 139 5.35 -29.84 -4.09
CA GLY A 139 3.96 -30.24 -4.35
C GLY A 139 3.13 -29.17 -5.06
N GLY A 140 3.69 -27.98 -5.31
CA GLY A 140 3.04 -26.90 -6.03
C GLY A 140 2.20 -25.97 -5.16
N TYR A 141 2.10 -26.19 -3.84
CA TYR A 141 1.51 -25.21 -2.94
C TYR A 141 2.35 -23.95 -2.85
N LEU A 142 1.73 -22.84 -2.42
CA LEU A 142 2.47 -21.60 -2.20
C LEU A 142 3.40 -21.77 -1.01
N ASP A 143 4.63 -21.29 -1.17
CA ASP A 143 5.65 -21.34 -0.14
C ASP A 143 5.65 -20.08 0.73
N ASN A 144 6.06 -20.25 1.98
CA ASN A 144 6.11 -19.20 2.99
C ASN A 144 7.49 -19.14 3.63
N ARG A 145 7.89 -17.95 4.06
CA ARG A 145 9.11 -17.76 4.84
C ARG A 145 8.85 -17.05 6.15
N SER A 146 9.81 -17.20 7.07
CA SER A 146 9.87 -16.43 8.30
C SER A 146 10.17 -14.96 8.02
N PHE A 147 9.58 -14.08 8.82
CA PHE A 147 9.76 -12.63 8.78
C PHE A 147 9.71 -12.04 10.18
N GLY A 148 10.42 -10.93 10.40
CA GLY A 148 10.59 -10.35 11.73
C GLY A 148 9.24 -10.07 12.41
N GLY A 149 9.17 -10.39 13.71
CA GLY A 149 7.99 -10.14 14.54
C GLY A 149 6.83 -11.12 14.37
N SER A 150 6.98 -12.19 13.60
CA SER A 150 5.99 -13.28 13.48
C SER A 150 6.45 -14.54 14.19
N GLN A 151 5.53 -15.24 14.86
CA GLN A 151 5.80 -16.57 15.44
C GLN A 151 5.71 -17.72 14.42
N VAL A 152 5.07 -17.47 13.28
CA VAL A 152 4.76 -18.48 12.25
C VAL A 152 5.25 -18.02 10.88
N SER A 153 5.40 -18.95 9.95
CA SER A 153 5.87 -18.67 8.58
C SER A 153 4.69 -18.30 7.69
N ARG A 154 4.42 -17.00 7.56
CA ARG A 154 3.23 -16.49 6.85
C ARG A 154 3.50 -15.45 5.77
N THR A 155 4.77 -15.26 5.43
CA THR A 155 5.20 -14.29 4.41
C THR A 155 5.27 -14.95 3.05
N PHE A 156 4.33 -14.63 2.17
CA PHE A 156 4.33 -15.04 0.77
C PHE A 156 5.29 -14.17 -0.04
N TYR A 157 6.02 -14.77 -0.98
CA TYR A 157 7.08 -14.05 -1.68
C TYR A 157 7.30 -14.51 -3.11
N ALA A 158 7.94 -13.65 -3.91
CA ALA A 158 8.48 -13.97 -5.23
C ALA A 158 9.99 -13.65 -5.24
N ARG A 159 10.79 -14.57 -4.72
CA ARG A 159 12.24 -14.38 -4.47
C ARG A 159 12.52 -13.03 -3.78
N GLY A 160 13.40 -12.19 -4.34
CA GLY A 160 13.70 -10.84 -3.83
C GLY A 160 12.89 -9.72 -4.49
N GLN A 161 11.83 -10.04 -5.23
CA GLN A 161 11.14 -9.11 -6.13
C GLN A 161 9.63 -9.09 -5.91
N THR A 162 9.16 -9.43 -4.70
CA THR A 162 7.72 -9.58 -4.43
C THR A 162 6.92 -8.31 -4.77
N GLY A 163 7.42 -7.13 -4.39
CA GLY A 163 6.78 -5.86 -4.69
C GLY A 163 6.65 -5.58 -6.19
N GLN A 164 7.67 -5.95 -6.96
CA GLN A 164 7.64 -5.83 -8.42
C GLN A 164 6.53 -6.70 -9.00
N GLN A 165 6.46 -7.97 -8.59
CA GLN A 165 5.48 -8.92 -9.10
C GLN A 165 4.05 -8.52 -8.72
N LEU A 166 3.83 -8.14 -7.46
CA LEU A 166 2.53 -7.65 -6.99
C LEU A 166 2.09 -6.40 -7.77
N LEU A 167 3.00 -5.44 -8.00
CA LEU A 167 2.64 -4.22 -8.71
C LEU A 167 2.32 -4.50 -10.18
N LEU A 168 3.05 -5.42 -10.82
CA LEU A 168 2.76 -5.83 -12.19
C LEU A 168 1.40 -6.55 -12.29
N GLY A 169 1.02 -7.37 -11.31
CA GLY A 169 -0.32 -7.96 -11.22
C GLY A 169 -1.42 -6.90 -11.14
N ALA A 170 -1.30 -5.97 -10.19
CA ALA A 170 -2.24 -4.85 -10.04
C ALA A 170 -2.29 -3.95 -11.28
N TYR A 171 -1.14 -3.64 -11.88
CA TYR A 171 -1.02 -2.88 -13.12
C TYR A 171 -1.73 -3.57 -14.28
N SER A 172 -1.59 -4.89 -14.41
CA SER A 172 -2.23 -5.66 -15.49
C SER A 172 -3.74 -5.61 -15.38
N GLY A 173 -4.28 -5.77 -14.16
CA GLY A 173 -5.71 -5.58 -13.88
C GLY A 173 -6.18 -4.15 -14.22
N MET A 174 -5.41 -3.14 -13.85
CA MET A 174 -5.72 -1.74 -14.18
C MET A 174 -5.71 -1.49 -15.70
N MET A 175 -4.68 -1.96 -16.42
CA MET A 175 -4.55 -1.75 -17.86
C MET A 175 -5.62 -2.48 -18.67
N LYS A 176 -6.08 -3.65 -18.21
CA LYS A 176 -7.27 -4.31 -18.76
C LYS A 176 -8.49 -3.38 -18.72
N MET A 177 -8.67 -2.64 -17.63
CA MET A 177 -9.79 -1.70 -17.49
C MET A 177 -9.57 -0.38 -18.24
N VAL A 178 -8.33 0.04 -18.45
CA VAL A 178 -7.98 1.13 -19.39
C VAL A 178 -8.36 0.74 -20.82
N SER A 179 -8.00 -0.48 -21.26
CA SER A 179 -8.35 -1.01 -22.59
C SER A 179 -9.87 -1.07 -22.80
N LYS A 180 -10.63 -1.40 -21.75
CA LYS A 180 -12.11 -1.36 -21.76
C LYS A 180 -12.71 0.05 -21.67
N GLY A 181 -11.90 1.11 -21.67
CA GLY A 181 -12.36 2.51 -21.58
C GLY A 181 -12.99 2.90 -20.23
N LYS A 182 -12.82 2.09 -19.18
CA LYS A 182 -13.37 2.36 -17.84
C LYS A 182 -12.44 3.18 -16.95
N ILE A 183 -11.15 3.15 -17.26
CA ILE A 183 -10.13 3.96 -16.60
C ILE A 183 -9.54 4.90 -17.63
N LYS A 184 -9.61 6.22 -17.37
CA LYS A 184 -8.81 7.21 -18.09
C LYS A 184 -7.55 7.49 -17.29
N MET A 185 -6.41 7.31 -17.95
CA MET A 185 -5.10 7.38 -17.30
C MET A 185 -4.39 8.71 -17.59
N PHE A 186 -3.85 9.33 -16.55
CA PHE A 186 -3.16 10.62 -16.61
C PHE A 186 -1.76 10.49 -15.97
N ASN A 187 -0.79 10.09 -16.79
CA ASN A 187 0.61 10.02 -16.40
C ASN A 187 1.24 11.41 -16.36
N ARG A 188 2.32 11.59 -15.61
CA ARG A 188 3.01 12.89 -15.45
C ARG A 188 2.08 14.02 -14.99
N ARG A 189 1.12 13.71 -14.11
CA ARG A 189 0.23 14.69 -13.46
C ARG A 189 0.53 14.72 -11.96
N GLU A 190 0.90 15.89 -11.46
CA GLU A 190 1.07 16.11 -10.03
C GLU A 190 -0.16 16.79 -9.45
N MET A 191 -0.76 16.21 -8.40
CA MET A 191 -1.88 16.82 -7.70
C MET A 191 -1.42 18.06 -6.93
N MET A 192 -1.86 19.24 -7.35
CA MET A 192 -1.54 20.54 -6.75
C MET A 192 -2.47 20.91 -5.60
N ASP A 193 -3.72 20.44 -5.63
CA ASP A 193 -4.70 20.78 -4.59
C ASP A 193 -5.90 19.82 -4.58
N LEU A 194 -6.59 19.77 -3.44
CA LEU A 194 -7.86 19.08 -3.27
C LEU A 194 -9.00 20.09 -3.35
N VAL A 195 -9.98 19.82 -4.21
CA VAL A 195 -11.19 20.63 -4.30
C VAL A 195 -12.24 20.08 -3.34
N THR A 196 -12.67 20.91 -2.39
CA THR A 196 -13.71 20.56 -1.42
C THR A 196 -14.95 21.42 -1.61
N VAL A 197 -16.13 20.81 -1.60
CA VAL A 197 -17.43 21.49 -1.63
C VAL A 197 -18.28 20.97 -0.48
N ASN A 198 -18.78 21.86 0.38
CA ASN A 198 -19.58 21.51 1.57
C ASN A 198 -18.89 20.45 2.45
N GLY A 199 -17.59 20.61 2.68
CA GLY A 199 -16.78 19.68 3.49
C GLY A 199 -16.52 18.31 2.85
N LYS A 200 -16.87 18.11 1.57
CA LYS A 200 -16.65 16.85 0.83
C LYS A 200 -15.62 17.05 -0.27
N ALA A 201 -14.71 16.10 -0.43
CA ALA A 201 -13.79 16.07 -1.58
C ALA A 201 -14.58 15.84 -2.88
N ARG A 202 -14.48 16.78 -3.82
CA ARG A 202 -15.24 16.79 -5.10
C ARG A 202 -14.36 16.91 -6.34
N GLY A 203 -13.05 16.91 -6.17
CA GLY A 203 -12.15 17.00 -7.30
C GLY A 203 -10.72 17.29 -6.89
N ILE A 204 -9.86 17.47 -7.88
CA ILE A 204 -8.46 17.83 -7.72
C ILE A 204 -8.06 18.88 -8.76
N ILE A 205 -7.06 19.67 -8.40
CA ILE A 205 -6.30 20.48 -9.35
C ILE A 205 -4.98 19.75 -9.55
N VAL A 206 -4.56 19.56 -10.80
CA VAL A 206 -3.29 18.91 -11.13
C VAL A 206 -2.44 19.79 -12.04
N ARG A 207 -1.13 19.62 -11.98
CA ARG A 207 -0.17 20.20 -12.92
C ARG A 207 0.29 19.12 -13.88
N ASN A 208 0.18 19.40 -15.17
CA ASN A 208 0.81 18.60 -16.20
C ASN A 208 2.32 18.86 -16.18
N LEU A 209 3.11 17.82 -15.90
CA LEU A 209 4.56 17.96 -15.74
C LEU A 209 5.30 18.06 -17.08
N VAL A 210 4.61 17.86 -18.20
CA VAL A 210 5.16 18.05 -19.55
C VAL A 210 4.92 19.48 -20.04
N THR A 211 3.68 19.97 -19.94
CA THR A 211 3.29 21.28 -20.47
C THR A 211 3.34 22.41 -19.45
N GLY A 212 3.32 22.08 -18.15
CA GLY A 212 3.22 23.04 -17.06
C GLY A 212 1.80 23.53 -16.76
N GLU A 213 0.81 23.19 -17.60
CA GLU A 213 -0.59 23.63 -17.49
C GLU A 213 -1.27 23.08 -16.21
N LEU A 214 -2.17 23.88 -15.65
CA LEU A 214 -3.04 23.46 -14.55
C LEU A 214 -4.37 22.91 -15.10
N GLU A 215 -4.63 21.64 -14.84
CA GLU A 215 -5.82 20.92 -15.25
C GLU A 215 -6.76 20.74 -14.04
N LYS A 216 -8.09 20.77 -14.27
CA LYS A 216 -9.12 20.66 -13.23
C LYS A 216 -9.99 19.43 -13.48
N TYR A 217 -10.18 18.60 -12.45
CA TYR A 217 -10.98 17.38 -12.55
C TYR A 217 -11.98 17.28 -11.40
N ALA A 218 -13.26 17.07 -11.73
CA ALA A 218 -14.34 16.86 -10.78
C ALA A 218 -14.70 15.37 -10.65
N ALA A 219 -15.14 14.95 -9.47
CA ALA A 219 -15.53 13.57 -9.18
C ALA A 219 -16.47 13.48 -7.98
N ASP A 220 -17.17 12.35 -7.88
CA ASP A 220 -18.04 12.02 -6.76
C ASP A 220 -17.24 11.64 -5.50
N ALA A 221 -16.06 11.04 -5.71
CA ALA A 221 -15.12 10.67 -4.67
C ALA A 221 -13.65 10.82 -5.15
N VAL A 222 -12.75 11.09 -4.20
CA VAL A 222 -11.31 11.18 -4.43
C VAL A 222 -10.60 10.21 -3.48
N LEU A 223 -9.80 9.30 -4.04
CA LEU A 223 -8.96 8.36 -3.31
C LEU A 223 -7.50 8.81 -3.43
N LEU A 224 -6.87 9.06 -2.28
CA LEU A 224 -5.45 9.41 -2.20
C LEU A 224 -4.64 8.15 -1.91
N CYS A 225 -3.88 7.71 -2.91
CA CYS A 225 -3.01 6.53 -2.87
C CYS A 225 -1.56 6.94 -3.20
N THR A 226 -1.13 8.06 -2.63
CA THR A 226 0.04 8.83 -3.08
C THR A 226 1.38 8.39 -2.50
N GLY A 227 1.40 7.33 -1.68
CA GLY A 227 2.60 6.79 -1.07
C GLY A 227 3.01 7.50 0.23
N GLY A 228 4.26 7.27 0.65
CA GLY A 228 4.79 7.76 1.91
C GLY A 228 5.45 9.14 1.82
N TYR A 229 6.00 9.57 2.96
CA TYR A 229 6.65 10.87 3.15
C TYR A 229 8.15 10.77 3.44
N GLY A 230 8.80 9.62 3.19
CA GLY A 230 10.18 9.39 3.64
C GLY A 230 11.25 10.36 3.10
N ASN A 231 10.98 11.09 2.02
CA ASN A 231 11.92 12.08 1.47
C ASN A 231 11.98 13.39 2.28
N VAL A 232 11.24 13.50 3.39
CA VAL A 232 11.50 14.54 4.40
C VAL A 232 12.82 14.31 5.14
N TYR A 233 13.35 13.09 5.09
CA TYR A 233 14.68 12.75 5.60
C TYR A 233 15.69 12.75 4.45
N PHE A 234 16.91 13.23 4.72
CA PHE A 234 17.97 13.30 3.71
C PHE A 234 18.36 11.91 3.18
N LEU A 235 18.51 10.93 4.08
CA LEU A 235 18.79 9.53 3.73
C LEU A 235 17.51 8.71 3.81
N SER A 236 17.08 8.15 2.68
CA SER A 236 15.86 7.34 2.62
C SER A 236 15.97 6.21 1.59
N THR A 237 15.33 5.07 1.87
CA THR A 237 15.17 3.98 0.88
C THR A 237 14.04 4.28 -0.11
N ASN A 238 13.24 5.31 0.15
CA ASN A 238 12.09 5.66 -0.68
C ASN A 238 12.51 6.20 -2.05
N ALA A 239 11.63 6.03 -3.04
CA ALA A 239 11.81 6.69 -4.33
C ALA A 239 11.64 8.22 -4.18
N MET A 240 12.35 9.00 -5.00
CA MET A 240 12.30 10.47 -5.00
C MET A 240 10.89 11.06 -5.19
N THR A 241 9.96 10.30 -5.75
CA THR A 241 8.55 10.69 -5.92
C THR A 241 7.69 10.49 -4.67
N SER A 242 8.24 9.92 -3.58
CA SER A 242 7.56 9.75 -2.28
C SER A 242 7.67 11.03 -1.43
N ASN A 243 7.11 12.11 -1.97
CA ASN A 243 7.41 13.49 -1.57
C ASN A 243 6.37 14.13 -0.62
N ALA A 244 5.40 13.36 -0.12
CA ALA A 244 4.33 13.81 0.79
C ALA A 244 3.42 14.94 0.30
N SER A 245 3.64 15.50 -0.90
CA SER A 245 3.06 16.79 -1.29
C SER A 245 1.53 16.76 -1.31
N ALA A 246 0.94 15.70 -1.87
CA ALA A 246 -0.50 15.53 -1.94
C ALA A 246 -1.14 15.36 -0.55
N ALA A 247 -0.53 14.59 0.35
CA ALA A 247 -1.04 14.41 1.71
C ALA A 247 -1.01 15.73 2.49
N TRP A 248 0.09 16.48 2.36
CA TRP A 248 0.24 17.80 2.96
C TRP A 248 -0.76 18.82 2.41
N ARG A 249 -0.99 18.83 1.09
CA ARG A 249 -2.02 19.67 0.45
C ARG A 249 -3.42 19.37 1.00
N CYS A 250 -3.74 18.10 1.23
CA CYS A 250 -5.02 17.71 1.82
C CYS A 250 -5.14 18.09 3.30
N TYR A 251 -4.05 18.01 4.06
CA TYR A 251 -4.00 18.52 5.43
C TYR A 251 -4.32 20.03 5.48
N LYS A 252 -3.74 20.82 4.57
CA LYS A 252 -4.07 22.25 4.43
C LYS A 252 -5.53 22.52 4.06
N ARG A 253 -6.25 21.53 3.52
CA ARG A 253 -7.68 21.57 3.21
C ARG A 253 -8.57 21.02 4.33
N GLY A 254 -8.02 20.82 5.53
CA GLY A 254 -8.75 20.42 6.74
C GLY A 254 -8.78 18.92 7.01
N ALA A 255 -8.07 18.09 6.23
CA ALA A 255 -7.90 16.68 6.55
C ALA A 255 -7.00 16.51 7.79
N ALA A 256 -7.29 15.54 8.65
CA ALA A 256 -6.38 15.17 9.73
C ALA A 256 -5.16 14.41 9.19
N PHE A 257 -3.99 14.63 9.76
CA PHE A 257 -2.77 13.87 9.48
C PHE A 257 -2.33 13.15 10.75
N ALA A 258 -2.59 11.83 10.82
CA ALA A 258 -2.35 11.05 12.02
C ALA A 258 -0.89 10.57 12.10
N ASN A 259 -0.32 10.58 13.30
CA ASN A 259 0.96 9.95 13.62
C ASN A 259 2.15 10.35 12.73
N PRO A 260 2.36 11.65 12.39
CA PRO A 260 3.48 12.08 11.55
C PRO A 260 4.86 11.75 12.13
N CYS A 261 4.97 11.67 13.45
CA CYS A 261 6.22 11.37 14.15
C CYS A 261 6.60 9.89 14.12
N PHE A 262 5.70 8.99 13.74
CA PHE A 262 5.96 7.54 13.71
C PHE A 262 6.58 7.15 12.37
N THR A 263 7.88 7.45 12.21
CA THR A 263 8.69 7.04 11.05
C THR A 263 9.44 5.74 11.35
N GLN A 264 9.29 4.73 10.50
CA GLN A 264 10.06 3.49 10.60
C GLN A 264 11.45 3.67 9.97
N ILE A 265 12.49 3.31 10.71
CA ILE A 265 13.86 3.21 10.21
C ILE A 265 14.15 1.74 9.93
N HIS A 266 14.41 1.40 8.66
CA HIS A 266 14.80 0.04 8.33
C HIS A 266 16.23 -0.23 8.82
N PRO A 267 16.50 -1.37 9.49
CA PRO A 267 17.81 -1.63 10.09
C PRO A 267 18.94 -1.77 9.06
N THR A 268 18.61 -2.20 7.83
CA THR A 268 19.61 -2.61 6.84
C THR A 268 19.42 -1.93 5.48
N CYS A 269 20.45 -1.23 5.00
CA CYS A 269 20.55 -0.67 3.66
C CYS A 269 22.02 -0.65 3.21
N ILE A 270 22.25 -0.55 1.90
CA ILE A 270 23.61 -0.40 1.37
C ILE A 270 24.19 0.94 1.88
N PRO A 271 25.42 0.94 2.44
CA PRO A 271 26.05 2.17 2.92
C PRO A 271 26.14 3.27 1.86
N VAL A 272 26.17 4.51 2.33
CA VAL A 272 26.37 5.69 1.48
C VAL A 272 27.74 5.61 0.81
N HIS A 273 27.78 5.86 -0.50
CA HIS A 273 29.02 5.93 -1.29
C HIS A 273 29.52 7.36 -1.53
N GLY A 274 28.69 8.39 -1.27
CA GLY A 274 29.10 9.80 -1.38
C GLY A 274 28.04 10.80 -0.92
N ASP A 275 28.45 12.05 -0.74
CA ASP A 275 27.68 13.09 -0.04
C ASP A 275 26.42 13.57 -0.77
N TYR A 276 26.33 13.35 -2.09
CA TYR A 276 25.15 13.68 -2.90
C TYR A 276 24.08 12.58 -2.89
N GLN A 277 24.36 11.43 -2.27
CA GLN A 277 23.45 10.29 -2.26
C GLN A 277 22.39 10.43 -1.17
N SER A 278 21.16 10.80 -1.56
CA SER A 278 19.99 10.83 -0.68
C SER A 278 19.17 9.53 -0.69
N LYS A 279 19.21 8.80 -1.81
CA LYS A 279 18.50 7.52 -1.97
C LYS A 279 19.41 6.33 -1.64
N LEU A 280 18.97 5.52 -0.69
CA LEU A 280 19.62 4.29 -0.27
C LEU A 280 18.97 3.06 -0.91
N THR A 281 19.78 2.03 -1.17
CA THR A 281 19.27 0.74 -1.63
C THR A 281 18.94 -0.13 -0.42
N LEU A 282 17.68 -0.53 -0.30
CA LEU A 282 17.22 -1.44 0.73
C LEU A 282 17.89 -2.81 0.59
N MET A 283 18.38 -3.35 1.70
CA MET A 283 18.71 -4.77 1.83
C MET A 283 17.58 -5.45 2.58
N SER A 284 16.91 -6.43 1.98
CA SER A 284 15.73 -7.10 2.57
C SER A 284 16.02 -7.66 3.97
N GLU A 285 15.07 -7.48 4.88
CA GLU A 285 15.04 -8.13 6.19
C GLU A 285 15.15 -9.66 6.10
N SER A 286 14.63 -10.27 5.04
CA SER A 286 14.72 -11.73 4.82
C SER A 286 16.16 -12.25 4.88
N LEU A 287 17.15 -11.42 4.54
CA LEU A 287 18.57 -11.79 4.64
C LEU A 287 18.99 -12.16 6.06
N ARG A 288 18.40 -11.53 7.08
CA ARG A 288 18.68 -11.85 8.49
C ARG A 288 18.05 -13.19 8.89
N ASN A 289 16.90 -13.51 8.32
CA ASN A 289 16.22 -14.78 8.57
C ASN A 289 16.92 -15.94 7.88
N ASP A 290 17.59 -15.68 6.76
CA ASP A 290 18.47 -16.63 6.06
C ASP A 290 19.84 -16.81 6.77
N GLY A 291 19.99 -16.30 8.01
CA GLY A 291 21.16 -16.53 8.87
C GLY A 291 22.24 -15.44 8.83
N ARG A 292 22.02 -14.31 8.15
CA ARG A 292 23.00 -13.21 8.14
C ARG A 292 22.90 -12.37 9.41
N VAL A 293 24.01 -12.23 10.12
CA VAL A 293 24.11 -11.45 11.36
C VAL A 293 24.95 -10.19 11.19
N TRP A 294 24.67 -9.20 12.03
CA TRP A 294 25.47 -7.98 12.11
C TRP A 294 26.63 -8.23 13.06
N VAL A 295 27.85 -7.97 12.58
CA VAL A 295 29.06 -8.06 13.39
C VAL A 295 29.73 -6.70 13.47
N PRO A 296 30.31 -6.35 14.63
CA PRO A 296 31.18 -5.19 14.70
C PRO A 296 32.33 -5.29 13.68
N LYS A 297 32.76 -4.16 13.14
CA LYS A 297 33.89 -4.12 12.20
C LYS A 297 35.20 -4.58 12.84
N LYS A 298 35.36 -4.34 14.15
CA LYS A 298 36.53 -4.75 14.93
C LYS A 298 36.21 -6.05 15.67
N GLN A 299 37.09 -7.04 15.55
CA GLN A 299 37.03 -8.23 16.39
C GLN A 299 37.20 -7.84 17.86
N GLY A 300 36.38 -8.40 18.75
CA GLY A 300 36.43 -8.11 20.18
C GLY A 300 35.89 -6.72 20.57
N ASP A 301 35.05 -6.09 19.74
CA ASP A 301 34.43 -4.80 20.08
C ASP A 301 33.62 -4.89 21.39
N THR A 302 34.00 -4.07 22.38
CA THR A 302 33.45 -4.05 23.73
C THR A 302 32.38 -2.98 23.93
N ARG A 303 31.94 -2.29 22.86
CA ARG A 303 30.85 -1.31 22.96
C ARG A 303 29.60 -1.99 23.51
N LYS A 304 28.94 -1.32 24.46
CA LYS A 304 27.65 -1.80 24.98
C LYS A 304 26.61 -1.85 23.85
N PRO A 305 25.76 -2.88 23.81
CA PRO A 305 24.65 -2.99 22.87
C PRO A 305 23.75 -1.75 22.88
#